data_AF-A0A0R1YH55-F1
#
_entry.id   AF-A0A0R1YH55-F1
#
_cell.length_a   1.000
_cell.length_b   1.000
_cell.length_c   1.000
_cell.angle_alpha   90.00
_cell.angle_beta   90.00
_cell.angle_gamma   90.00
#
_symmetry.space_group_name_H-M   'P 1'
#
loop_
_entity.id
_entity.type
_entity.pdbx_description
1 polymer ?
#
loop_
_entity_poly.entity_id
_entity_poly.type
_entity_poly.pdbx_seq_one_letter_code
_entity_poly.pdbx_strand_id
1 'polypeptide(L)'
;MLDVIKSLDRITWNTEHHYAHIAAQHDFIRAWAIQFEMGYTDFRVVQMALQLDGGHHDLLARFAAAYDKVYDYEYAFVAGGLDGFNKQFGSQLDDYKTAADDLLKIVDEIRQINGTVK
;
A
#
# COMPACT_ATOMS: atom_id res chain seq x y z
N MET A 1 -4.03 9.56 18.06
CA MET A 1 -2.99 9.16 17.09
C MET A 1 -2.34 10.40 16.45
N LEU A 2 -1.06 10.32 16.03
CA LEU A 2 -0.42 11.37 15.22
C LEU A 2 -1.20 11.63 13.93
N ASP A 3 -1.22 12.88 13.45
CA ASP A 3 -1.84 13.19 12.16
C ASP A 3 -1.02 12.59 11.01
N VAL A 4 -1.59 11.56 10.38
CA VAL A 4 -1.02 10.87 9.22
C VAL A 4 -1.90 10.95 7.98
N ILE A 5 -2.85 11.91 7.89
CA ILE A 5 -3.83 11.96 6.77
C ILE A 5 -3.14 12.00 5.41
N LYS A 6 -2.09 12.82 5.25
CA LYS A 6 -1.35 12.89 3.98
C LYS A 6 -0.62 11.59 3.63
N SER A 7 -0.20 10.81 4.62
CA SER A 7 0.42 9.50 4.39
C SER A 7 -0.64 8.51 3.90
N LEU A 8 -1.83 8.53 4.51
CA LEU A 8 -2.98 7.73 4.07
C LEU A 8 -3.41 8.11 2.64
N ASP A 9 -3.45 9.39 2.30
CA ASP A 9 -3.74 9.87 0.93
C ASP A 9 -2.77 9.33 -0.11
N ARG A 10 -1.47 9.35 0.21
CA ARG A 10 -0.44 8.82 -0.69
C ARG A 10 -0.49 7.32 -0.82
N ILE A 11 -0.73 6.58 0.27
CA ILE A 11 -0.91 5.12 0.21
C ILE A 11 -2.12 4.76 -0.66
N THR A 12 -3.26 5.45 -0.46
CA THR A 12 -4.46 5.25 -1.29
C THR A 12 -4.13 5.47 -2.76
N TRP A 13 -3.59 6.64 -3.10
CA TRP A 13 -3.31 7.00 -4.48
C TRP A 13 -2.31 6.02 -5.12
N ASN A 14 -1.21 5.70 -4.44
CA ASN A 14 -0.19 4.79 -4.96
C ASN A 14 -0.78 3.40 -5.21
N THR A 15 -1.53 2.85 -4.25
CA THR A 15 -2.13 1.51 -4.37
C THR A 15 -3.05 1.42 -5.60
N GLU A 16 -3.91 2.42 -5.80
CA GLU A 16 -4.83 2.47 -6.94
C GLU A 16 -4.07 2.62 -8.28
N HIS A 17 -3.11 3.55 -8.33
CA HIS A 17 -2.41 3.89 -9.56
C HIS A 17 -1.40 2.81 -9.97
N HIS A 18 -0.71 2.20 -9.00
CA HIS A 18 0.21 1.11 -9.25
C HIS A 18 -0.51 -0.12 -9.80
N TYR A 19 -1.61 -0.51 -9.16
CA TYR A 19 -2.46 -1.57 -9.67
C TYR A 19 -2.94 -1.28 -11.10
N ALA A 20 -3.51 -0.09 -11.33
CA ALA A 20 -4.04 0.28 -12.64
C ALA A 20 -2.95 0.26 -13.72
N HIS A 21 -1.74 0.72 -13.41
CA HIS A 21 -0.61 0.72 -14.34
C HIS A 21 -0.19 -0.70 -14.73
N ILE A 22 -0.05 -1.60 -13.76
CA ILE A 22 0.33 -3.00 -14.00
C ILE A 22 -0.79 -3.77 -14.71
N ALA A 23 -2.05 -3.57 -14.29
CA ALA A 23 -3.21 -4.21 -14.91
C ALA A 23 -3.40 -3.77 -16.37
N ALA A 24 -3.07 -2.51 -16.68
CA ALA A 24 -3.03 -2.00 -18.06
C ALA A 24 -1.81 -2.49 -18.87
N GLN A 25 -0.93 -3.32 -18.28
CA GLN A 25 0.28 -3.84 -18.90
C GLN A 25 1.19 -2.74 -19.43
N HIS A 26 1.28 -1.62 -18.70
CA HIS A 26 2.19 -0.55 -19.06
C HIS A 26 3.63 -0.88 -18.66
N ASP A 27 4.57 -0.44 -19.49
CA ASP A 27 6.00 -0.55 -19.21
C ASP A 27 6.40 0.18 -17.93
N PHE A 28 7.50 -0.26 -17.33
CA PHE A 28 8.08 0.40 -16.17
C PHE A 28 8.48 1.85 -16.49
N ILE A 29 8.15 2.76 -15.57
CA ILE A 29 8.60 4.15 -15.60
C ILE A 29 9.23 4.54 -14.27
N ARG A 30 10.26 5.40 -14.30
CA ARG A 30 10.98 5.83 -13.09
C ARG A 30 10.07 6.44 -12.02
N ALA A 31 9.04 7.17 -12.42
CA ALA A 31 8.09 7.79 -11.49
C ALA A 31 7.41 6.75 -10.58
N TRP A 32 7.13 5.55 -11.13
CA TRP A 32 6.51 4.45 -10.40
C TRP A 32 7.40 3.97 -9.25
N ALA A 33 8.70 3.73 -9.50
CA ALA A 33 9.63 3.32 -8.44
C ALA A 33 9.81 4.40 -7.36
N ILE A 34 9.81 5.69 -7.73
CA ILE A 34 9.86 6.78 -6.75
C ILE A 34 8.60 6.75 -5.86
N GLN A 35 7.43 6.53 -6.44
CA GLN A 35 6.16 6.42 -5.72
C GLN A 35 6.16 5.20 -4.79
N PHE A 36 6.69 4.06 -5.22
CA PHE A 36 6.85 2.85 -4.40
C PHE A 36 7.67 3.10 -3.14
N GLU A 37 8.87 3.68 -3.27
CA GLU A 37 9.75 3.98 -2.12
C GLU A 37 9.13 5.00 -1.15
N MET A 38 8.46 6.03 -1.70
CA MET A 38 7.71 7.00 -0.87
C MET A 38 6.53 6.32 -0.17
N GLY A 39 5.81 5.43 -0.86
CA GLY A 39 4.70 4.67 -0.30
C GLY A 39 5.12 3.80 0.88
N TYR A 40 6.29 3.15 0.80
CA TYR A 40 6.86 2.40 1.92
C TYR A 40 7.18 3.31 3.12
N THR A 41 7.67 4.52 2.87
CA THR A 41 7.90 5.51 3.91
C THR A 41 6.58 5.95 4.57
N ASP A 42 5.57 6.32 3.77
CA ASP A 42 4.25 6.70 4.27
C ASP A 42 3.60 5.56 5.08
N PHE A 43 3.75 4.31 4.63
CA PHE A 43 3.33 3.11 5.37
C PHE A 43 3.96 3.01 6.76
N ARG A 44 5.29 3.16 6.85
CA ARG A 44 6.01 3.13 8.13
C ARG A 44 5.58 4.27 9.07
N VAL A 45 5.29 5.46 8.53
CA VAL A 45 4.75 6.58 9.32
C VAL A 45 3.40 6.21 9.95
N VAL A 46 2.49 5.61 9.17
CA VAL A 46 1.18 5.17 9.68
C VAL A 46 1.34 4.06 10.72
N GLN A 47 2.22 3.07 10.49
CA GLN A 47 2.52 2.03 11.48
C GLN A 47 3.01 2.62 12.80
N MET A 48 3.96 3.56 12.76
CA MET A 48 4.47 4.22 13.96
C MET A 48 3.38 5.01 14.68
N ALA A 49 2.51 5.71 13.94
CA ALA A 49 1.40 6.45 14.54
C ALA A 49 0.43 5.54 15.30
N LEU A 50 0.06 4.39 14.72
CA LEU A 50 -0.78 3.37 15.37
C LEU A 50 -0.09 2.75 16.60
N GLN A 51 1.21 2.48 16.51
CA GLN A 51 2.00 1.95 17.64
C GLN A 51 2.07 2.94 18.81
N LEU A 52 2.34 4.22 18.52
CA LEU A 52 2.45 5.27 19.53
C LEU A 52 1.12 5.60 20.21
N ASP A 53 0.00 5.47 19.50
CA ASP A 53 -1.33 5.62 20.10
C ASP A 53 -1.63 4.47 21.10
N GLY A 54 -1.11 3.27 20.84
CA GLY A 54 -1.15 2.13 21.77
C GLY A 54 -2.53 1.45 21.91
N GLY A 55 -3.60 2.00 21.35
CA GLY A 55 -4.96 1.48 21.44
C GLY A 55 -5.41 0.55 20.30
N HIS A 56 -4.58 0.37 19.27
CA HIS A 56 -5.02 -0.16 17.97
C HIS A 56 -4.16 -1.35 17.48
N HIS A 57 -3.77 -2.26 18.37
CA HIS A 57 -2.85 -3.36 18.03
C HIS A 57 -3.37 -4.28 16.91
N ASP A 58 -4.66 -4.65 16.95
CA ASP A 58 -5.26 -5.47 15.89
C ASP A 58 -5.26 -4.75 14.54
N LEU A 59 -5.68 -3.47 14.52
CA LEU A 59 -5.67 -2.65 13.31
C LEU A 59 -4.26 -2.48 12.73
N LEU A 60 -3.26 -2.28 13.58
CA LEU A 60 -1.85 -2.24 13.18
C LEU A 60 -1.40 -3.56 12.52
N ALA A 61 -1.75 -4.71 13.12
CA ALA A 61 -1.37 -6.02 12.59
C ALA A 61 -2.03 -6.27 11.23
N ARG A 62 -3.32 -5.98 11.08
CA ARG A 62 -4.03 -6.09 9.80
C ARG A 62 -3.47 -5.15 8.75
N PHE A 63 -3.17 -3.90 9.11
CA PHE A 63 -2.58 -2.92 8.21
C PHE A 63 -1.20 -3.36 7.69
N ALA A 64 -0.33 -3.85 8.58
CA ALA A 64 0.97 -4.40 8.21
C ALA A 64 0.82 -5.57 7.21
N ALA A 65 -0.02 -6.54 7.55
CA ALA A 65 -0.23 -7.72 6.72
C ALA A 65 -0.86 -7.39 5.36
N ALA A 66 -1.77 -6.42 5.29
CA ALA A 66 -2.38 -6.01 4.04
C ALA A 66 -1.39 -5.27 3.14
N TYR A 67 -0.54 -4.41 3.71
CA TYR A 67 0.51 -3.73 2.96
C TYR A 67 1.54 -4.72 2.41
N ASP A 68 2.00 -5.68 3.22
CA ASP A 68 2.98 -6.69 2.78
C ASP A 68 2.47 -7.51 1.58
N LYS A 69 1.16 -7.83 1.54
CA LYS A 69 0.56 -8.51 0.37
C LYS A 69 0.65 -7.68 -0.91
N VAL A 70 0.37 -6.37 -0.83
CA VAL A 70 0.49 -5.45 -1.98
C VAL A 70 1.97 -5.27 -2.37
N TYR A 71 2.85 -5.17 -1.37
CA TYR A 71 4.28 -4.99 -1.57
C TYR A 71 4.90 -6.09 -2.42
N ASP A 72 4.52 -7.36 -2.24
CA ASP A 72 5.08 -8.47 -3.03
C ASP A 72 4.85 -8.31 -4.54
N TYR A 73 3.63 -7.93 -4.93
CA TYR A 73 3.28 -7.65 -6.33
C TYR A 73 4.05 -6.45 -6.86
N GLU A 74 4.05 -5.36 -6.09
CA GLU A 74 4.66 -4.11 -6.48
C GLU A 74 6.18 -4.20 -6.58
N TYR A 75 6.82 -4.90 -5.65
CA TYR A 75 8.26 -5.14 -5.64
C TYR A 75 8.71 -5.96 -6.85
N ALA A 76 7.95 -6.98 -7.27
CA ALA A 76 8.26 -7.73 -8.48
C ALA A 76 8.28 -6.83 -9.73
N PHE A 77 7.39 -5.84 -9.79
CA PHE A 77 7.38 -4.83 -10.85
C PHE A 77 8.56 -3.85 -10.74
N VAL A 78 8.93 -3.38 -9.54
CA VAL A 78 10.12 -2.52 -9.37
C VAL A 78 11.41 -3.25 -9.75
N ALA A 79 11.55 -4.49 -9.28
CA ALA A 79 12.79 -5.25 -9.40
C ALA A 79 13.02 -5.75 -10.84
N GLY A 80 11.97 -6.05 -11.59
CA GLY A 80 12.07 -6.66 -12.92
C GLY A 80 11.22 -6.03 -14.02
N GLY A 81 10.58 -4.89 -13.76
CA GLY A 81 9.64 -4.27 -14.70
C GLY A 81 8.40 -5.13 -14.94
N LEU A 82 7.70 -4.84 -16.04
CA LEU A 82 6.51 -5.59 -16.46
C LEU A 82 6.80 -7.08 -16.68
N ASP A 83 7.94 -7.40 -17.30
CA ASP A 83 8.37 -8.80 -17.52
C ASP A 83 8.60 -9.54 -16.20
N GLY A 84 9.25 -8.88 -15.23
CA GLY A 84 9.50 -9.42 -13.90
C GLY A 84 8.22 -9.69 -13.12
N PHE A 85 7.27 -8.76 -13.19
CA PHE A 85 5.92 -8.94 -12.66
C PHE A 85 5.21 -10.12 -13.34
N ASN A 86 5.12 -10.11 -14.67
CA ASN A 86 4.36 -11.12 -15.42
C ASN A 86 4.91 -12.54 -15.23
N LYS A 87 6.23 -12.69 -15.07
CA LYS A 87 6.87 -13.98 -14.77
C LYS A 87 6.44 -14.57 -13.44
N GLN A 88 6.16 -13.74 -12.43
CA GLN A 88 5.80 -14.19 -11.08
C GLN A 88 4.29 -14.19 -10.84
N PHE A 89 3.59 -13.17 -11.34
CA PHE A 89 2.22 -12.83 -10.97
C PHE A 89 1.31 -12.54 -12.18
N GLY A 90 1.74 -12.81 -13.41
CA GLY A 90 0.97 -12.45 -14.62
C GLY A 90 -0.44 -13.06 -14.68
N SER A 91 -0.70 -14.17 -13.97
CA SER A 91 -2.02 -14.79 -13.86
C SER A 91 -2.76 -14.45 -12.55
N GLN A 92 -2.24 -13.54 -11.73
CA GLN A 92 -2.72 -13.23 -10.38
C GLN A 92 -3.21 -11.77 -10.27
N LEU A 93 -3.66 -11.16 -11.38
CA LEU A 93 -4.18 -9.79 -11.34
C LEU A 93 -5.41 -9.64 -10.45
N ASP A 94 -6.31 -10.64 -10.42
CA ASP A 94 -7.49 -10.62 -9.54
C ASP A 94 -7.08 -10.73 -8.06
N ASP A 95 -6.05 -11.50 -7.75
CA ASP A 95 -5.49 -11.62 -6.39
C ASP A 95 -4.80 -10.31 -5.96
N TYR A 96 -4.06 -9.67 -6.87
CA TYR A 96 -3.47 -8.35 -6.64
C TYR A 96 -4.56 -7.30 -6.42
N LYS A 97 -5.64 -7.29 -7.21
CA LYS A 97 -6.76 -6.37 -7.02
C LYS A 97 -7.41 -6.55 -5.64
N THR A 98 -7.60 -7.80 -5.23
CA THR A 98 -8.15 -8.13 -3.91
C THR A 98 -7.24 -7.62 -2.79
N ALA A 99 -5.93 -7.83 -2.89
CA ALA A 99 -4.96 -7.32 -1.92
C ALA A 99 -4.97 -5.78 -1.85
N ALA A 100 -5.03 -5.10 -3.00
CA ALA A 100 -5.15 -3.65 -3.08
C ALA A 100 -6.44 -3.15 -2.40
N ASP A 101 -7.58 -3.75 -2.71
CA ASP A 101 -8.87 -3.37 -2.12
C ASP A 101 -8.92 -3.59 -0.60
N ASP A 102 -8.31 -4.66 -0.12
CA ASP A 102 -8.24 -4.93 1.32
C ASP A 102 -7.34 -3.93 2.04
N LEU A 103 -6.21 -3.53 1.44
CA LEU A 103 -5.37 -2.46 1.98
C LEU A 103 -6.16 -1.13 2.04
N LEU A 104 -6.90 -0.79 0.97
CA LEU A 104 -7.69 0.44 0.91
C LEU A 104 -8.79 0.49 1.97
N LYS A 105 -9.51 -0.62 2.21
CA LYS A 105 -10.50 -0.70 3.30
C LYS A 105 -9.86 -0.44 4.66
N ILE A 106 -8.69 -1.01 4.92
CA ILE A 106 -7.99 -0.81 6.20
C ILE A 106 -7.47 0.64 6.32
N VAL A 107 -6.99 1.23 5.23
CA VAL A 107 -6.62 2.66 5.19
C VAL A 107 -7.81 3.53 5.56
N ASP A 108 -9.01 3.22 5.06
CA ASP A 108 -10.24 3.94 5.43
C ASP A 108 -10.59 3.77 6.91
N GLU A 109 -10.43 2.57 7.49
CA GLU A 109 -10.60 2.38 8.93
C GLU A 109 -9.63 3.25 9.75
N ILE A 110 -8.37 3.35 9.32
CA ILE A 110 -7.36 4.20 9.99
C ILE A 110 -7.72 5.69 9.85
N ARG A 111 -8.26 6.12 8.70
CA ARG A 111 -8.75 7.49 8.51
C ARG A 111 -9.82 7.85 9.53
N GLN A 112 -10.74 6.95 9.85
CA GLN A 112 -11.84 7.22 10.80
C GLN A 112 -11.36 7.50 12.23
N ILE A 113 -10.21 6.96 12.62
CA ILE A 113 -9.63 7.16 13.96
C ILE A 113 -8.54 8.24 13.98
N ASN A 114 -8.10 8.72 12.82
CA ASN A 114 -7.09 9.78 12.74
C ASN A 114 -7.66 11.11 13.24
N GLY A 115 -6.92 11.81 14.10
CA GLY A 115 -7.40 13.03 14.76
C GLY A 115 -8.46 12.81 15.85
N THR A 116 -8.93 11.58 16.08
CA THR A 116 -9.71 11.27 17.27
C THR A 116 -8.77 11.26 18.48
N VAL A 117 -8.91 12.27 19.34
CA VAL A 117 -8.24 12.34 20.64
C VAL A 117 -9.11 11.56 21.63
N LYS A 118 -8.51 10.64 22.39
CA LYS A 118 -9.18 10.05 23.56
C LYS A 118 -9.24 11.05 24.70
#